data_AF-A0A7C0YCX1-F1
#
_entry.id   AF-A0A7C0YCX1-F1
#
_cell.length_a   1.000
_cell.length_b   1.000
_cell.length_c   1.000
_cell.angle_alpha   90.00
_cell.angle_beta   90.00
_cell.angle_gamma   90.00
#
_symmetry.space_group_name_H-M   'P 1'
#
loop_
_entity.id
_entity.type
_entity.pdbx_description
1 polymer ?
#
loop_
_entity_poly.entity_id
_entity_poly.type
_entity_poly.pdbx_seq_one_letter_code
_entity_poly.pdbx_strand_id
1 'polypeptide(L)' 'MAKMSDEETERLLKKFGIPVPDRYIARNEEHAVLYTRKTGFPVVLKISSPDILHKTDAGCVMLDLRSIDQVRYAYDRIM' A
#
# COMPACT_ATOMS: atom_id res chain seq x y z
N MET A 1 3.59 -24.04 1.68
CA MET A 1 3.95 -22.90 2.55
C MET A 1 2.69 -22.12 2.85
N ALA A 2 2.47 -21.68 4.09
CA ALA A 2 1.37 -20.78 4.41
C ALA A 2 1.65 -19.40 3.78
N LYS A 3 0.67 -18.85 3.06
CA LYS A 3 0.73 -17.46 2.57
C LYS A 3 0.20 -16.54 3.67
N MET A 4 0.88 -15.43 3.89
CA MET A 4 0.44 -14.37 4.80
C MET A 4 0.07 -13.14 3.99
N SER A 5 -0.96 -12.44 4.41
CA SER A 5 -1.27 -11.10 3.93
C SER A 5 -0.19 -10.11 4.36
N ASP A 6 -0.15 -8.97 3.68
CA ASP A 6 0.70 -7.85 4.06
C ASP A 6 0.41 -7.43 5.53
N GLU A 7 -0.85 -7.43 5.96
CA GLU A 7 -1.31 -7.11 7.33
C GLU A 7 -0.79 -8.09 8.39
N GLU A 8 -0.95 -9.38 8.16
CA GLU A 8 -0.45 -10.41 9.07
C GLU A 8 1.08 -10.36 9.21
N THR A 9 1.76 -10.09 8.10
CA THR A 9 3.23 -9.96 8.06
C THR A 9 3.68 -8.78 8.91
N GLU A 10 3.07 -7.61 8.73
CA GLU A 10 3.40 -6.42 9.52
C GLU A 10 3.14 -6.62 11.01
N ARG A 11 1.98 -7.19 11.36
CA ARG A 11 1.63 -7.46 12.77
C ARG A 11 2.65 -8.40 13.41
N LEU A 12 3.14 -9.40 12.67
CA LEU A 12 4.19 -10.29 13.14
C LEU A 12 5.51 -9.55 13.36
N LEU A 13 5.96 -8.77 12.37
CA LEU A 13 7.20 -7.99 12.47
C LEU A 13 7.17 -7.03 13.68
N LYS A 14 6.06 -6.30 13.85
CA LYS A 14 5.85 -5.41 15.01
C LYS A 14 5.88 -6.16 16.34
N LYS A 15 5.30 -7.36 16.42
CA LYS A 15 5.34 -8.20 17.63
C LYS A 15 6.77 -8.58 18.03
N PHE A 16 7.68 -8.69 17.06
CA PHE A 16 9.11 -8.94 17.29
C PHE A 16 9.94 -7.65 17.46
N GLY A 17 9.32 -6.48 17.51
CA GLY A 17 10.02 -5.20 17.63
C GLY A 17 10.77 -4.78 16.36
N ILE A 18 10.48 -5.41 15.21
CA ILE A 18 11.10 -5.03 13.93
C ILE A 18 10.36 -3.80 13.41
N PRO A 19 11.05 -2.66 13.19
CA PRO A 19 10.42 -1.46 12.65
C PRO A 19 9.96 -1.71 11.22
N VAL A 20 8.79 -1.17 10.90
CA VAL A 20 8.17 -1.26 9.58
C VAL A 20 7.69 0.14 9.17
N PRO A 21 7.68 0.46 7.87
CA PRO A 21 7.14 1.74 7.40
C PRO A 21 5.68 1.91 7.82
N ASP A 22 5.31 3.13 8.18
CA ASP A 22 3.91 3.49 8.38
C ASP A 22 3.13 3.26 7.08
N ARG A 23 1.98 2.62 7.22
CA ARG A 23 1.10 2.32 6.09
C ARG A 23 -0.36 2.27 6.52
N TYR A 24 -1.24 2.22 5.54
CA TYR A 24 -2.67 2.09 5.73
C TYR A 24 -3.28 1.29 4.58
N ILE A 25 -4.24 0.41 4.88
CA ILE A 25 -4.98 -0.35 3.88
C ILE A 25 -6.20 0.46 3.45
N ALA A 26 -6.08 1.14 2.31
CA ALA A 26 -7.20 1.80 1.66
C ALA A 26 -8.19 0.77 1.10
N ARG A 27 -9.49 0.99 1.34
CA ARG A 27 -10.58 0.12 0.86
C ARG A 27 -11.35 0.74 -0.32
N ASN A 28 -11.08 2.00 -0.61
CA ASN A 28 -11.61 2.79 -1.71
C ASN A 28 -10.60 3.91 -2.03
N GLU A 29 -10.82 4.62 -3.14
CA GLU A 29 -9.96 5.74 -3.58
C GLU A 29 -9.87 6.85 -2.51
N GLU A 30 -11.01 7.21 -1.91
CA GLU A 30 -11.10 8.29 -0.93
C GLU A 30 -10.22 8.02 0.29
N HIS A 31 -10.19 6.78 0.77
CA HIS A 31 -9.33 6.32 1.86
C HIS A 31 -7.84 6.40 1.50
N ALA A 32 -7.47 6.10 0.26
CA ALA A 32 -6.09 6.23 -0.22
C ALA A 32 -5.66 7.70 -0.24
N VAL A 33 -6.52 8.59 -0.76
CA VAL A 33 -6.27 10.04 -0.77
C VAL A 33 -6.21 10.59 0.65
N LEU A 34 -7.13 10.20 1.54
CA LEU A 34 -7.19 10.71 2.91
C LEU A 34 -5.91 10.40 3.69
N TYR A 35 -5.30 9.23 3.46
CA TYR A 35 -4.06 8.84 4.11
C TYR A 35 -2.90 9.80 3.82
N THR A 36 -2.86 10.39 2.62
CA THR A 36 -1.83 11.38 2.24
C THR A 36 -1.84 12.62 3.13
N ARG A 37 -2.98 12.97 3.76
CA ARG A 37 -3.06 14.08 4.71
C ARG A 37 -2.28 13.81 6.00
N LYS A 38 -2.14 12.53 6.36
CA LYS A 38 -1.38 12.09 7.53
C LYS A 38 0.10 11.91 7.20
N THR A 39 0.43 11.31 6.07
CA THR A 39 1.81 10.95 5.71
C THR A 39 2.57 12.04 4.98
N GLY A 40 1.87 13.01 4.37
CA GLY A 40 2.45 13.91 3.39
C GLY A 40 2.82 13.17 2.10
N PHE A 41 3.67 13.79 1.29
CA PHE A 41 4.17 13.27 0.02
C PHE A 41 5.71 13.23 0.03
N PRO A 42 6.35 12.37 -0.79
CA PRO A 42 5.73 11.40 -1.69
C PRO A 42 5.16 10.17 -0.97
N VAL A 43 4.21 9.49 -1.60
CA VAL A 43 3.66 8.20 -1.14
C VAL A 43 3.85 7.10 -2.17
N VAL A 44 3.75 5.86 -1.70
CA VAL A 44 3.70 4.64 -2.52
C VAL A 44 2.32 4.03 -2.39
N LEU A 45 1.72 3.63 -3.51
CA LEU A 45 0.47 2.88 -3.55
C LEU A 45 0.74 1.49 -4.16
N LYS A 46 0.23 0.43 -3.52
CA LYS A 46 0.33 -0.93 -4.05
C LYS A 46 -0.90 -1.75 -3.72
N ILE A 47 -1.23 -2.73 -4.56
CA ILE A 47 -2.30 -3.70 -4.26
C ILE A 47 -1.95 -4.51 -3.01
N SER A 48 -2.92 -4.77 -2.15
CA SER A 48 -2.79 -5.68 -1.01
C SER A 48 -3.67 -6.92 -1.26
N SER A 49 -3.11 -7.91 -1.94
CA SER A 49 -3.79 -9.19 -2.22
C SER A 49 -2.86 -10.38 -1.92
N PRO A 50 -3.33 -11.42 -1.21
CA PRO A 50 -2.57 -12.66 -0.99
C PRO A 50 -2.36 -13.47 -2.28
N ASP A 51 -3.15 -13.19 -3.32
CA ASP A 51 -3.06 -13.87 -4.62
C ASP A 51 -2.03 -13.23 -5.55
N ILE A 52 -1.67 -11.96 -5.31
CA ILE A 52 -0.68 -11.21 -6.08
C ILE A 52 0.61 -11.07 -5.24
N LEU A 53 1.48 -12.08 -5.36
CA LEU A 53 2.75 -12.09 -4.64
C LEU A 53 3.76 -11.09 -5.27
N HIS A 54 3.92 -11.15 -6.59
CA HIS A 54 4.84 -10.31 -7.37
C HIS A 54 4.14 -9.03 -7.84
N LYS A 55 3.85 -8.12 -6.91
CA LYS A 55 3.06 -6.90 -7.15
C LYS A 55 3.68 -5.97 -8.20
N THR A 56 5.01 -5.86 -8.24
CA THR A 56 5.72 -5.05 -9.24
C THR A 56 5.56 -5.63 -10.64
N ASP A 57 5.73 -6.94 -10.79
CA ASP A 57 5.62 -7.64 -12.08
C ASP A 57 4.18 -7.60 -12.60
N ALA A 58 3.20 -7.55 -11.70
CA ALA A 58 1.79 -7.35 -12.02
C ALA A 58 1.42 -5.88 -12.33
N GLY A 59 2.35 -4.93 -12.27
CA GLY A 59 2.08 -3.51 -12.46
C GLY A 59 1.30 -2.85 -11.32
N CYS A 60 1.15 -3.54 -10.18
CA CYS A 60 0.34 -3.12 -9.04
C CYS A 60 1.14 -2.34 -7.99
N VAL A 61 2.23 -1.67 -8.38
CA VAL A 61 3.06 -0.82 -7.51
C VAL A 61 3.29 0.51 -8.21
N MET A 62 2.81 1.58 -7.60
CA MET A 62 2.92 2.95 -8.05
C MET A 62 3.78 3.74 -7.07
N LEU A 63 4.94 4.19 -7.53
CA LEU A 63 5.96 4.87 -6.73
C LEU A 63 5.93 6.39 -6.98
N ASP A 64 6.55 7.13 -6.06
CA ASP A 64 6.80 8.58 -6.17
C ASP A 64 5.53 9.42 -6.49
N LEU A 65 4.41 9.06 -5.85
CA LEU A 65 3.17 9.82 -5.99
C LEU A 65 3.28 11.08 -5.13
N ARG A 66 3.26 12.25 -5.77
CA ARG A 66 3.52 13.57 -5.17
C ARG A 66 2.29 14.47 -5.08
N SER A 67 1.13 13.99 -5.52
CA SER A 67 -0.10 14.76 -5.49
C SER A 67 -1.32 13.85 -5.30
N ILE A 68 -2.44 14.45 -4.88
CA ILE A 68 -3.72 13.77 -4.74
C ILE A 68 -4.15 13.18 -6.09
N ASP A 69 -4.01 13.92 -7.19
CA ASP A 69 -4.44 13.45 -8.51
C ASP A 69 -3.61 12.26 -9.00
N GLN A 70 -2.31 12.25 -8.71
CA GLN A 70 -1.46 11.07 -8.96
C GLN A 70 -1.89 9.86 -8.13
N VAL A 71 -2.34 10.05 -6.88
CA VAL A 71 -2.87 8.96 -6.04
C VAL A 71 -4.19 8.42 -6.58
N ARG A 72 -5.11 9.28 -7.03
CA ARG A 72 -6.36 8.86 -7.67
C ARG A 72 -6.10 8.06 -8.94
N TYR A 73 -5.26 8.61 -9.82
CA TYR A 73 -4.85 7.93 -11.05
C TYR A 73 -4.19 6.57 -10.77
N ALA A 74 -3.30 6.52 -9.77
CA ALA A 74 -2.66 5.28 -9.36
C ALA A 74 -3.69 4.26 -8.82
N TYR A 75 -4.68 4.70 -8.06
CA TYR A 75 -5.74 3.84 -7.53
C TYR A 75 -6.58 3.24 -8.66
N ASP A 76 -7.10 4.07 -9.57
CA ASP A 76 -7.86 3.63 -10.74
C ASP A 76 -7.08 2.66 -11.63
N ARG A 77 -5.76 2.86 -11.76
CA ARG A 77 -4.90 1.97 -12.54
C ARG A 77 -4.67 0.58 -11.96
N ILE A 78 -4.74 0.40 -10.64
CA ILE A 78 -4.40 -0.88 -10.00
C ILE A 78 -5.61 -1.71 -9.57
N MET A 79 -6.81 -1.13 -9.62
CA MET A 79 -8.07 -1.78 -9.25
C MET A 79 -8.71 -2.49 -10.45
#